data_AF-A0A7W6DBX7-F1
#
_entry.id   AF-A0A7W6DBX7-F1
#
_cell.length_a   1.000
_cell.length_b   1.000
_cell.length_c   1.000
_cell.angle_alpha   90.00
_cell.angle_beta   90.00
_cell.angle_gamma   90.00
#
_symmetry.space_group_name_H-M   'P 1'
#
loop_
_entity.id
_entity.type
_entity.pdbx_description
1 polymer ?
#
loop_
_entity_poly.entity_id
_entity_poly.type
_entity_poly.pdbx_seq_one_letter_code
_entity_poly.pdbx_strand_id
1 'polypeptide(L)' 'MSARGSGIPRQVQFTDGALVKSGDPLFVIDQRPFRMALEAATSALEVAKSTLIYAEGQFHRDETLSANGS' A
#
# COMPACT_ATOMS: atom_id res chain seq x y z
N MET A 1 -8.12 -19.21 3.79
CA MET A 1 -8.96 -18.76 4.92
C MET A 1 -9.05 -17.24 4.83
N SER A 2 -10.14 -16.72 4.25
CA SER A 2 -10.29 -15.29 3.95
C SER A 2 -11.01 -14.60 5.10
N ALA A 3 -10.27 -14.00 6.03
CA ALA A 3 -10.86 -13.15 7.06
C ALA A 3 -11.03 -11.73 6.49
N ARG A 4 -12.23 -11.46 5.96
CA ARG A 4 -12.65 -10.12 5.56
C ARG A 4 -12.61 -9.20 6.80
N GLY A 5 -12.04 -8.01 6.61
CA GLY A 5 -11.79 -7.05 7.68
C GLY A 5 -13.01 -6.77 8.54
N SER A 6 -12.95 -7.20 9.80
CA SER A 6 -13.80 -6.73 10.87
C SER A 6 -12.95 -5.88 11.82
N GLY A 7 -12.71 -4.63 11.46
CA GLY A 7 -12.16 -3.64 12.39
C GLY A 7 -13.28 -3.16 13.31
N ILE A 8 -13.27 -3.58 14.58
CA ILE A 8 -14.20 -3.06 15.58
C ILE A 8 -13.91 -1.55 15.75
N PRO A 9 -14.93 -0.66 15.70
CA PRO A 9 -14.70 0.76 15.88
C PRO A 9 -14.11 1.04 17.26
N ARG A 10 -12.99 1.79 17.28
CA ARG A 10 -12.20 2.05 18.50
C ARG A 10 -12.93 2.93 19.52
N GLN A 11 -13.88 3.76 19.08
CA GLN A 11 -14.65 4.61 19.97
C GLN A 11 -15.98 4.98 19.31
N VAL A 12 -17.07 4.78 20.04
CA VAL A 12 -18.41 5.25 19.67
C VAL A 12 -18.53 6.68 20.20
N GLN A 13 -18.61 7.67 19.30
CA GLN A 13 -18.83 9.08 19.65
C GLN A 13 -20.29 9.49 19.46
N PHE A 14 -21.24 8.59 19.77
CA PHE A 14 -22.65 8.93 19.75
C PHE A 14 -23.40 8.20 20.88
N THR A 15 -24.25 8.95 21.57
CA THR A 15 -25.28 8.40 22.42
C THR A 15 -26.43 7.96 21.51
N ASP A 16 -26.94 6.73 21.64
CA ASP A 16 -28.10 6.28 20.88
C ASP A 16 -29.26 7.29 21.03
N GLY A 17 -29.75 7.81 19.89
CA GLY A 17 -30.81 8.82 19.83
C GLY A 17 -30.34 10.28 19.69
N ALA A 18 -29.05 10.56 19.61
CA ALA A 18 -28.54 11.91 19.34
C ALA A 18 -28.71 12.32 17.86
N LEU A 19 -29.27 13.50 17.60
CA LEU A 19 -29.31 14.14 16.28
C LEU A 19 -27.89 14.51 15.83
N VAL A 20 -27.31 13.76 14.90
CA VAL A 20 -26.03 14.07 14.23
C VAL A 20 -26.27 15.01 13.04
N LYS A 21 -25.43 16.03 12.87
CA LYS A 21 -25.52 16.97 11.74
C LYS A 21 -24.60 16.52 10.61
N SER A 22 -24.92 16.93 9.38
CA SER A 22 -24.05 16.69 8.23
C SER A 22 -22.66 17.30 8.48
N GLY A 23 -21.62 16.48 8.39
CA GLY A 23 -20.23 16.87 8.69
C GLY A 23 -19.70 16.35 10.02
N ASP A 24 -20.56 15.84 10.90
CA ASP A 24 -20.11 15.24 12.16
C ASP A 24 -19.48 13.85 11.91
N PRO A 25 -18.28 13.58 12.44
CA PRO A 25 -17.64 12.28 12.28
C PRO A 25 -18.39 11.21 13.07
N LEU A 26 -19.12 10.36 12.35
CA LEU A 26 -19.93 9.29 12.94
C LEU A 26 -19.08 8.12 13.47
N PHE A 27 -17.92 7.86 12.84
CA PHE A 27 -17.02 6.78 13.20
C PHE A 27 -15.56 7.18 13.00
N VAL A 28 -14.70 6.83 13.95
CA VAL A 28 -13.24 6.93 13.80
C VAL A 28 -12.71 5.55 13.41
N ILE A 29 -12.24 5.42 12.17
CA ILE A 29 -11.63 4.18 11.68
C ILE A 29 -10.22 4.05 12.29
N ASP A 30 -9.89 2.86 12.79
CA ASP A 30 -8.51 2.55 13.16
C ASP A 30 -7.62 2.60 11.92
N GLN A 31 -6.77 3.63 11.83
CA GLN A 31 -5.86 3.82 10.71
C GLN A 31 -4.65 2.88 10.71
N ARG A 32 -4.34 2.18 11.82
CA ARG A 32 -3.16 1.30 11.91
C ARG A 32 -3.09 0.25 10.78
N PRO A 33 -4.15 -0.54 10.48
CA PRO A 33 -4.10 -1.51 9.39
C PRO A 33 -3.87 -0.86 8.02
N PHE A 34 -4.43 0.33 7.78
CA PHE A 34 -4.26 1.04 6.52
C PHE A 34 -2.85 1.57 6.33
N ARG A 35 -2.22 2.10 7.40
CA ARG A 35 -0.82 2.51 7.36
C ARG A 35 0.11 1.34 7.09
N MET A 36 -0.11 0.20 7.75
CA MET A 36 0.69 -1.00 7.50
C MET A 36 0.53 -1.51 6.07
N ALA A 37 -0.69 -1.52 5.53
CA ALA A 37 -0.93 -1.92 4.14
C ALA A 37 -0.25 -0.96 3.14
N LEU A 38 -0.30 0.35 3.41
CA LEU A 38 0.37 1.36 2.60
C LEU A 38 1.89 1.18 2.61
N GLU A 39 2.47 0.97 3.79
CA GLU A 39 3.92 0.75 3.95
C GLU A 39 4.36 -0.51 3.20
N ALA A 40 3.64 -1.62 3.36
CA ALA A 40 3.93 -2.87 2.64
C ALA A 40 3.86 -2.71 1.12
N ALA A 41 2.83 -2.01 0.61
CA ALA A 41 2.70 -1.73 -0.81
C ALA A 41 3.83 -0.83 -1.34
N THR A 42 4.25 0.14 -0.54
CA THR A 42 5.35 1.06 -0.88
C THR A 42 6.67 0.29 -0.96
N SER A 43 6.97 -0.57 0.01
CA SER A 43 8.18 -1.41 -0.03
C SER A 43 8.20 -2.35 -1.24
N ALA A 44 7.07 -2.99 -1.56
CA ALA A 44 6.97 -3.85 -2.74
C ALA A 44 7.24 -3.09 -4.05
N LEU A 45 6.74 -1.84 -4.15
CA LEU A 45 7.00 -0.98 -5.29
C LEU A 45 8.49 -0.64 -5.43
N GLU A 46 9.19 -0.31 -4.34
CA GLU A 46 10.63 0.02 -4.38
C GLU A 46 11.51 -1.19 -4.76
N VAL A 47 11.12 -2.39 -4.30
CA VAL A 47 11.78 -3.63 -4.74
C VAL A 47 11.59 -3.87 -6.23
N ALA A 48 10.36 -3.68 -6.73
CA ALA A 48 10.05 -3.85 -8.15
C ALA A 48 10.83 -2.86 -9.03
N LYS A 49 10.91 -1.58 -8.62
CA LYS A 49 11.72 -0.56 -9.31
C LYS A 49 13.21 -0.93 -9.34
N SER A 50 13.75 -1.37 -8.22
CA SER A 50 15.16 -1.79 -8.14
C SER A 50 15.45 -2.97 -9.06
N THR A 51 14.52 -3.93 -9.13
CA THR A 51 14.62 -5.09 -10.02
C THR A 51 14.57 -4.67 -11.49
N LEU A 52 13.71 -3.71 -11.84
CA LEU A 52 13.62 -3.15 -13.19
C LEU A 52 14.95 -2.51 -13.62
N ILE A 53 15.48 -1.60 -12.80
CA ILE A 53 16.76 -0.90 -13.08
C ILE A 53 17.89 -1.92 -13.28
N TYR A 54 17.94 -2.95 -12.42
CA TYR A 54 18.93 -4.01 -12.57
C TYR A 54 18.79 -4.77 -13.89
N ALA A 55 17.56 -5.17 -14.25
CA ALA A 55 17.29 -5.89 -15.49
C ALA A 55 17.64 -5.06 -16.74
N GLU A 56 17.28 -3.77 -16.75
CA GLU A 56 17.66 -2.84 -17.81
C GLU A 56 19.18 -2.72 -17.96
N GLY A 57 19.90 -2.63 -16.84
CA GLY A 57 21.36 -2.58 -16.84
C GLY A 57 22.04 -3.89 -17.27
N GLN A 58 21.41 -5.04 -17.06
CA GLN A 58 21.90 -6.32 -17.62
C GLN A 58 21.65 -6.39 -19.12
N PHE A 59 20.43 -6.05 -19.56
CA PHE A 59 20.06 -6.04 -20.97
C PHE A 59 21.02 -5.18 -21.81
N HIS A 60 21.33 -3.95 -21.36
CA HIS A 60 22.25 -3.07 -22.07
C HIS A 60 23.69 -3.61 -22.13
N ARG A 61 24.15 -4.29 -21.06
CA ARG A 61 25.46 -4.93 -21.04
C ARG A 61 25.54 -6.10 -22.02
N ASP A 62 24.51 -6.93 -22.07
CA ASP A 62 24.46 -8.07 -22.98
C ASP A 62 24.38 -7.61 -24.45
N GLU A 63 23.60 -6.56 -24.73
CA GLU A 63 23.49 -5.96 -26.07
C GLU A 63 24.86 -5.41 -26.55
N THR A 64 25.56 -4.67 -25.69
CA THR A 64 26.90 -4.13 -26.02
C THR A 64 27.96 -5.23 -26.17
N LEU A 65 27.91 -6.29 -25.37
CA LEU A 65 28.83 -7.43 -25.50
C LEU A 65 28.59 -8.19 -26.80
N SER A 66 27.32 -8.42 -27.18
CA SER A 66 26.98 -9.06 -28.45
C SER A 66 27.43 -8.24 -29.66
N ALA A 67 27.30 -6.91 -29.60
CA ALA A 67 27.68 -6.02 -30.69
C ALA A 67 29.21 -5.96 -30.90
N ASN A 68 30.00 -6.01 -29.83
CA ASN A 68 31.47 -5.89 -29.91
C ASN A 68 32.19 -7.22 -30.16
N GLY A 69 31.50 -8.36 -30.05
CA GLY A 69 32.06 -9.70 -30.24
C GLY A 69 31.84 -10.31 -31.63
N SER A 70 31.33 -9.54 -32.61
CA SER A 70 31.02 -9.98 -33.98
C SER A 70 31.99 -9.41 -35.01
#